data_AF-A0A2V8UJD8-F1
#
_entry.id   AF-A0A2V8UJD8-F1
#
_cell.length_a   1.000
_cell.length_b   1.000
_cell.length_c   1.000
_cell.angle_alpha   90.00
_cell.angle_beta   90.00
_cell.angle_gamma   90.00
#
_symmetry.space_group_name_H-M   'P 1'
#
loop_
_entity.id
_entity.type
_entity.pdbx_description
1 polymer ?
#
loop_
_entity_poly.entity_id
_entity_poly.type
_entity_poly.pdbx_seq_one_letter_code
_entity_poly.pdbx_strand_id
1 'polypeptide(L)'
;FDYAHLSVDTGAKQPVHNGVFHVYGGERVRISSEQGPAAFSATGRWHHVKLTHDASTGKVSVMVNGEALPGLDAVDKSLGAGRVGIGSFDETGVYKNISIRTE
;
A
#
# COMPACT_ATOMS: atom_id res chain seq x y z
N PHE A 1 1.32 13.19 0.55
CA PHE A 1 1.08 12.07 -0.36
C PHE A 1 0.74 10.86 0.48
N ASP A 2 0.02 9.91 -0.09
CA ASP A 2 -0.24 8.64 0.56
C ASP A 2 0.61 7.55 -0.08
N TYR A 3 0.94 6.54 0.71
CA TYR A 3 1.58 5.35 0.21
C TYR A 3 1.10 4.10 0.95
N ALA A 4 1.04 2.99 0.22
CA ALA A 4 0.85 1.67 0.78
C ALA A 4 2.21 1.00 1.00
N HIS A 5 2.47 0.51 2.20
CA HIS A 5 3.68 -0.24 2.53
C HIS A 5 3.36 -1.74 2.58
N LEU A 6 3.95 -2.54 1.69
CA LEU A 6 3.78 -3.99 1.66
C LEU A 6 5.04 -4.67 2.16
N SER A 7 4.88 -5.66 3.06
CA SER A 7 6.00 -6.36 3.71
C SER A 7 5.65 -7.81 4.06
N VAL A 8 6.65 -8.58 4.47
CA VAL A 8 6.56 -9.97 4.93
C VAL A 8 6.12 -10.11 6.39
N ASP A 9 6.22 -9.06 7.21
CA ASP A 9 5.70 -9.08 8.59
C ASP A 9 4.28 -8.53 8.65
N THR A 10 3.45 -9.04 9.56
CA THR A 10 2.11 -8.47 9.79
C THR A 10 2.20 -7.06 10.39
N GLY A 11 1.14 -6.26 10.15
CA GLY A 11 1.03 -4.93 10.74
C GLY A 11 0.99 -4.93 12.27
N ALA A 12 0.43 -5.98 12.87
CA ALA A 12 0.43 -6.16 14.33
C ALA A 12 1.82 -6.46 14.91
N LYS A 13 2.73 -7.06 14.14
CA LYS A 13 4.11 -7.34 14.56
C LYS A 13 5.01 -6.13 14.36
N GLN A 14 4.85 -5.43 13.24
CA GLN A 14 5.58 -4.22 12.89
C GLN A 14 4.57 -3.16 12.44
N PRO A 15 4.18 -2.20 13.30
CA PRO A 15 3.13 -1.21 13.01
C PRO A 15 3.34 -0.38 11.75
N VAL A 16 4.59 -0.31 11.27
CA VAL A 16 4.96 0.42 10.05
C VAL A 16 4.85 -0.43 8.77
N HIS A 17 4.50 -1.71 8.88
CA HIS A 17 4.34 -2.65 7.77
C HIS A 17 2.86 -2.93 7.47
N ASN A 18 2.59 -3.30 6.21
CA ASN A 18 1.26 -3.69 5.72
C ASN A 18 0.18 -2.68 6.13
N GLY A 19 0.44 -1.42 5.76
CA GLY A 19 -0.36 -0.26 6.13
C GLY A 19 -0.46 0.77 5.00
N VAL A 20 -1.51 1.60 5.05
CA VAL A 20 -1.60 2.84 4.27
C VAL A 20 -1.26 4.00 5.18
N PHE A 21 -0.40 4.88 4.70
CA PHE A 21 0.12 6.01 5.45
C PHE A 21 -0.01 7.29 4.65
N HIS A 22 -0.33 8.39 5.32
CA HIS A 22 -0.21 9.72 4.75
C HIS A 22 1.06 10.42 5.25
N VAL A 23 1.61 11.27 4.40
CA VAL A 23 2.78 12.12 4.67
C VAL A 23 2.48 13.52 4.17
N TYR A 24 2.11 14.42 5.08
CA TYR A 24 1.74 15.81 4.78
C TYR A 24 2.78 16.80 5.33
N GLY A 25 4.03 16.63 4.89
CA GLY A 25 5.15 17.50 5.27
C GLY A 25 5.75 17.20 6.65
N GLY A 26 5.35 16.10 7.29
CA GLY A 26 5.88 15.65 8.57
C GLY A 26 6.07 14.14 8.61
N GLU A 27 6.07 13.58 9.83
CA GLU A 27 6.13 12.14 10.05
C GLU A 27 4.97 11.41 9.36
N ARG A 28 5.23 10.16 8.95
CA ARG A 28 4.18 9.30 8.42
C ARG A 28 3.15 8.97 9.51
N VAL A 29 1.88 8.94 9.14
CA VAL A 29 0.80 8.55 10.04
C VAL A 29 -0.05 7.48 9.36
N ARG A 30 -0.33 6.39 10.08
CA ARG A 30 -1.13 5.27 9.59
C ARG A 30 -2.61 5.66 9.54
N ILE A 31 -3.28 5.34 8.43
CA ILE A 31 -4.72 5.57 8.22
C ILE A 31 -5.51 4.30 7.93
N SER A 32 -4.84 3.14 7.97
CA SER A 32 -5.46 1.82 7.86
C SER A 32 -5.36 1.03 9.16
N SER A 33 -6.09 -0.09 9.22
CA SER A 33 -6.01 -1.06 10.31
C SER A 33 -4.62 -1.71 10.42
N GLU A 34 -4.25 -2.14 11.63
CA GLU A 34 -3.05 -2.99 11.84
C GLU A 34 -3.34 -4.49 11.66
N GLN A 35 -4.62 -4.84 11.57
CA GLN A 35 -5.07 -6.23 11.49
C GLN A 35 -5.03 -6.74 10.05
N GLY A 36 -4.61 -7.99 9.90
CA GLY A 36 -4.58 -8.68 8.62
C GLY A 36 -3.32 -9.53 8.44
N PRO A 37 -3.31 -10.37 7.40
CA PRO A 37 -2.14 -11.16 7.06
C PRO A 37 -1.01 -10.27 6.51
N ALA A 38 0.18 -10.84 6.38
CA ALA A 38 1.27 -10.18 5.67
C ALA A 38 0.96 -10.12 4.16
N ALA A 39 1.33 -9.02 3.49
CA ALA A 39 1.12 -8.88 2.05
C ALA A 39 2.01 -9.81 1.22
N PHE A 40 3.25 -10.01 1.65
CA PHE A 40 4.22 -10.84 0.93
C PHE A 40 4.60 -12.10 1.70
N SER A 41 4.93 -13.15 0.95
CA SER A 41 5.55 -14.34 1.55
C SER A 41 7.01 -14.04 1.87
N ALA A 42 7.56 -14.70 2.90
CA ALA A 42 9.00 -14.63 3.20
C ALA A 42 9.89 -15.24 2.09
N THR A 43 9.30 -15.98 1.14
CA THR A 43 10.02 -16.55 0.00
C THR A 43 10.15 -15.54 -1.14
N GLY A 44 11.30 -15.51 -1.81
CA GLY A 44 11.57 -14.65 -2.96
C GLY A 44 10.79 -15.04 -4.22
N ARG A 45 9.48 -14.86 -4.22
CA ARG A 45 8.58 -15.10 -5.36
C ARG A 45 7.95 -13.80 -5.86
N TRP A 46 7.44 -13.83 -7.08
CA TRP A 46 6.65 -12.73 -7.63
C TRP A 46 5.25 -12.67 -7.00
N HIS A 47 4.80 -11.46 -6.70
CA HIS A 47 3.45 -11.14 -6.26
C HIS A 47 2.81 -10.17 -7.26
N HIS A 48 1.52 -10.36 -7.58
CA HIS A 48 0.77 -9.40 -8.37
C HIS A 48 0.08 -8.41 -7.43
N VAL A 49 0.37 -7.12 -7.57
CA VAL A 49 -0.17 -6.08 -6.69
C VAL A 49 -1.02 -5.12 -7.52
N LYS A 50 -2.24 -4.83 -7.04
CA LYS A 50 -3.11 -3.79 -7.57
C LYS A 50 -3.44 -2.81 -6.46
N LEU A 51 -3.13 -1.53 -6.67
CA LEU A 51 -3.60 -0.44 -5.82
C LEU A 51 -4.68 0.33 -6.60
N THR A 52 -5.80 0.59 -5.94
CA THR A 52 -6.86 1.47 -6.45
C THR A 52 -6.95 2.70 -5.55
N HIS A 53 -7.04 3.88 -6.18
CA HIS A 53 -7.38 5.13 -5.49
C HIS A 53 -8.58 5.75 -6.20
N ASP A 54 -9.67 5.94 -5.47
CA ASP A 54 -10.85 6.67 -5.94
C ASP A 54 -10.87 8.05 -5.31
N ALA A 55 -10.53 9.06 -6.11
CA ALA A 55 -10.45 10.46 -5.68
C ALA A 55 -11.81 11.05 -5.27
N SER A 56 -12.94 10.47 -5.69
CA SER A 56 -14.26 10.96 -5.33
C SER A 56 -14.65 10.56 -3.90
N THR A 57 -14.28 9.35 -3.50
CA THR A 57 -14.58 8.81 -2.16
C THR A 57 -13.41 8.95 -1.18
N GLY A 58 -12.19 9.15 -1.70
CA GLY A 58 -10.94 9.08 -0.96
C GLY A 58 -10.48 7.65 -0.68
N LYS A 59 -11.12 6.65 -1.29
CA LYS A 59 -10.83 5.24 -0.99
C LYS A 59 -9.47 4.83 -1.56
N VAL A 60 -8.64 4.24 -0.72
CA VAL A 60 -7.41 3.55 -1.12
C VAL A 60 -7.54 2.08 -0.73
N SER A 61 -7.31 1.18 -1.67
CA SER A 61 -7.30 -0.25 -1.41
C SER A 61 -6.22 -0.97 -2.19
N VAL A 62 -5.62 -2.00 -1.56
CA VAL A 62 -4.62 -2.85 -2.20
C VAL A 62 -5.08 -4.30 -2.21
N MET A 63 -4.89 -4.93 -3.36
CA MET A 63 -5.02 -6.37 -3.54
C MET A 63 -3.66 -6.99 -3.85
N VAL A 64 -3.39 -8.14 -3.25
CA VAL A 64 -2.21 -8.95 -3.56
C VAL A 64 -2.66 -10.33 -4.03
N ASN A 65 -2.17 -10.75 -5.18
CA ASN A 65 -2.54 -12.01 -5.84
C ASN A 65 -4.07 -12.18 -6.02
N GLY A 66 -4.80 -11.07 -6.16
CA GLY A 66 -6.26 -11.09 -6.30
C GLY A 66 -7.04 -11.09 -4.98
N GLU A 67 -6.36 -11.02 -3.84
CA GLU A 67 -7.00 -10.98 -2.51
C GLU A 67 -6.86 -9.60 -1.88
N ALA A 68 -7.94 -9.09 -1.28
CA ALA A 68 -7.93 -7.84 -0.53
C ALA A 68 -7.28 -8.04 0.84
N LEU A 69 -6.51 -7.05 1.29
CA LEU A 69 -5.89 -7.05 2.63
C LEU A 69 -6.50 -5.96 3.52
N PRO A 70 -7.08 -6.30 4.69
CA PRO A 70 -7.70 -5.32 5.58
C PRO A 70 -6.74 -4.21 6.04
N GLY A 71 -5.46 -4.54 6.28
CA GLY A 71 -4.45 -3.56 6.66
C GLY A 71 -4.03 -2.61 5.54
N LEU A 72 -4.44 -2.86 4.30
CA LEU A 72 -4.14 -2.04 3.12
C LEU A 72 -5.41 -1.43 2.52
N ASP A 73 -6.37 -1.12 3.39
CA ASP A 73 -7.63 -0.47 3.07
C ASP A 73 -7.77 0.77 3.95
N ALA A 74 -7.99 1.93 3.33
CA ALA A 74 -8.08 3.22 4.01
C ALA A 74 -8.97 4.21 3.25
N VAL A 75 -9.32 5.31 3.92
CA VAL A 75 -10.02 6.44 3.30
C VAL A 75 -9.27 7.72 3.66
N ASP A 76 -8.81 8.46 2.66
CA ASP A 76 -8.30 9.82 2.79
C ASP A 76 -8.87 10.71 1.68
N LYS A 77 -9.58 11.76 2.08
CA LYS A 77 -10.24 12.72 1.16
C LYS A 77 -9.36 13.93 0.83
N SER A 78 -8.15 13.97 1.37
CA SER A 78 -7.23 15.10 1.20
C SER A 78 -6.52 15.10 -0.16
N LEU A 79 -6.55 13.97 -0.87
CA LEU A 79 -5.86 13.78 -2.14
C LEU A 79 -6.83 13.64 -3.32
N GLY A 80 -6.49 14.30 -4.43
CA GLY A 80 -7.13 14.13 -5.73
C GLY A 80 -6.21 13.44 -6.72
N ALA A 81 -6.31 13.82 -8.01
CA ALA A 81 -5.38 13.35 -9.03
C ALA A 81 -3.93 13.81 -8.73
N GLY A 82 -2.95 12.97 -9.07
CA GLY A 82 -1.55 13.25 -8.77
C GLY A 82 -0.59 12.31 -9.49
N ARG A 83 0.69 12.42 -9.12
CA ARG A 83 1.75 11.54 -9.64
C ARG A 83 1.77 10.23 -8.86
N VAL A 84 2.13 9.14 -9.55
CA VAL A 84 2.30 7.81 -8.96
C VAL A 84 3.79 7.52 -8.78
N GLY A 85 4.15 6.95 -7.63
CA GLY A 85 5.50 6.50 -7.31
C GLY A 85 5.51 5.02 -6.92
N ILE A 86 6.65 4.36 -7.17
CA ILE A 86 6.93 3.00 -6.72
C ILE A 86 8.38 2.92 -6.25
N GLY A 87 8.63 2.22 -5.16
CA GLY A 87 9.97 2.10 -4.57
C GLY A 87 9.99 1.07 -3.44
N SER A 88 11.18 0.90 -2.87
CA SER A 88 11.44 0.03 -1.72
C SER A 88 12.07 0.82 -0.57
N PHE A 89 11.99 0.25 0.63
CA PHE A 89 12.62 0.76 1.85
C PHE A 89 13.60 -0.29 2.34
N ASP A 90 14.84 0.09 2.66
CA ASP A 90 15.91 -0.72 3.27
C ASP A 90 16.35 -2.02 2.56
N GLU A 91 15.53 -2.56 1.65
CA GLU A 91 15.83 -3.70 0.79
C GLU A 91 15.72 -3.36 -0.70
N THR A 92 16.25 -4.25 -1.54
CA THR A 92 16.14 -4.14 -3.00
C THR A 92 14.76 -4.59 -3.48
N GLY A 93 14.00 -3.66 -4.06
CA GLY A 93 12.77 -3.97 -4.78
C GLY A 93 13.03 -4.37 -6.23
N VAL A 94 12.30 -5.37 -6.74
CA VAL A 94 12.32 -5.76 -8.16
C VAL A 94 10.90 -5.68 -8.72
N TYR A 95 10.73 -4.94 -9.81
CA TYR A 95 9.43 -4.63 -10.38
C TYR A 95 9.39 -4.96 -11.88
N LYS A 96 8.27 -5.49 -12.35
CA LYS A 96 7.99 -5.72 -13.77
C LYS A 96 6.50 -5.61 -14.05
N ASN A 97 6.14 -5.42 -15.31
CA ASN A 97 4.74 -5.33 -15.78
C ASN A 97 3.94 -4.22 -15.08
N ILE A 98 4.56 -3.06 -14.90
CA ILE A 98 3.91 -1.90 -14.26
C ILE A 98 2.99 -1.22 -15.28
N SER A 99 1.73 -1.03 -14.91
CA SER A 99 0.78 -0.22 -15.68
C SER A 99 0.00 0.69 -14.75
N ILE A 100 -0.16 1.95 -15.13
CA ILE A 100 -1.02 2.92 -14.46
C ILE A 100 -2.17 3.22 -15.41
N ARG A 101 -3.40 3.15 -14.89
CA ARG A 101 -4.62 3.36 -15.67
C ARG A 101 -5.54 4.28 -14.87
N THR A 102 -6.21 5.17 -15.59
CA THR A 102 -7.35 5.92 -15.09
C THR A 102 -8.60 5.31 -15.71
N GLU A 103 -9.64 5.11 -14.91
CA GLU A 103 -10.98 4.78 -15.41
C GLU A 103 -11.76 6.05 -15.70
#